data_AF-A0A3B8I4K2-F1
#
_entry.id   AF-A0A3B8I4K2-F1
#
_cell.length_a   1.000
_cell.length_b   1.000
_cell.length_c   1.000
_cell.angle_alpha   90.00
_cell.angle_beta   90.00
_cell.angle_gamma   90.00
#
_symmetry.space_group_name_H-M   'P 1'
#
loop_
_entity.id
_entity.type
_entity.pdbx_description
1 polymer ?
#
loop_
_entity_poly.entity_id
_entity_poly.type
_entity_poly.pdbx_seq_one_letter_code
_entity_poly.pdbx_strand_id
1 'polypeptide(L)'
;HRGAAGLVKQLNQEIAMGLISTHDLELGELAEEMEGVVNYSFNSKVEGEDIRFDYLLTDGLCQEFNAAALMSKMGIKVEGRDST
;
A
#
# COMPACT_ATOMS: atom_id res chain seq x y z
N HIS A 1 10.11 -11.69 -1.23
CA HIS A 1 8.91 -11.35 -2.02
C HIS A 1 8.42 -12.43 -3.01
N ARG A 2 9.21 -13.46 -3.39
CA ARG A 2 8.78 -14.48 -4.38
C ARG A 2 7.64 -15.44 -3.96
N GLY A 3 7.49 -15.74 -2.67
CA GLY A 3 6.52 -16.73 -2.19
C GLY A 3 5.06 -16.27 -2.28
N ALA A 4 4.79 -15.04 -1.83
CA ALA A 4 3.43 -14.47 -1.87
C ALA A 4 2.93 -14.33 -3.31
N ALA A 5 3.74 -13.79 -4.21
CA ALA A 5 3.42 -13.68 -5.64
C ALA A 5 3.07 -15.04 -6.27
N GLY A 6 3.83 -16.10 -5.95
CA GLY A 6 3.56 -17.46 -6.43
C GLY A 6 2.21 -18.00 -5.93
N LEU A 7 1.89 -17.76 -4.65
CA LEU A 7 0.62 -18.17 -4.05
C LEU A 7 -0.57 -17.43 -4.68
N VAL A 8 -0.48 -16.11 -4.85
CA VAL A 8 -1.56 -15.32 -5.46
C VAL A 8 -1.83 -15.77 -6.89
N LYS A 9 -0.78 -16.03 -7.68
CA LYS A 9 -0.91 -16.59 -9.04
C LYS A 9 -1.60 -17.95 -9.05
N GLN A 10 -1.30 -18.83 -8.11
CA GLN A 10 -1.97 -20.13 -8.00
C GLN A 10 -3.45 -19.98 -7.61
N LEU A 11 -3.76 -19.12 -6.64
CA LEU A 11 -5.14 -18.88 -6.21
C LEU A 11 -6.00 -18.30 -7.34
N ASN A 12 -5.42 -17.47 -8.21
CA ASN A 12 -6.14 -16.89 -9.35
C ASN A 12 -6.49 -17.90 -10.45
N GLN A 13 -5.91 -19.10 -10.41
CA GLN A 13 -6.26 -20.19 -11.34
C GLN A 13 -7.37 -21.09 -10.81
N GLU A 14 -7.77 -20.91 -9.55
CA GLU A 14 -8.78 -21.70 -8.87
C GLU A 14 -10.10 -20.92 -8.76
N ILE A 15 -11.22 -21.63 -8.57
CA ILE A 15 -12.49 -21.00 -8.23
C ILE A 15 -12.46 -20.67 -6.73
N ALA A 16 -11.90 -19.51 -6.39
CA ALA A 16 -11.73 -19.05 -5.02
C ALA A 16 -12.18 -17.59 -4.85
N MET A 17 -12.54 -17.24 -3.62
CA MET A 17 -12.82 -15.86 -3.20
C MET A 17 -12.08 -15.61 -1.89
N GLY A 18 -11.39 -14.49 -1.78
CA GLY A 18 -10.64 -14.14 -0.58
C GLY A 18 -10.15 -12.70 -0.57
N LEU A 19 -9.53 -12.33 0.54
CA LEU A 19 -8.90 -11.03 0.74
C LEU A 19 -7.43 -11.25 1.11
N ILE A 20 -6.56 -10.40 0.59
CA ILE A 20 -5.12 -10.44 0.87
C ILE A 20 -4.72 -9.06 1.34
N SER A 21 -4.25 -8.96 2.58
CA SER A 21 -3.60 -7.75 3.09
C SER A 21 -2.09 -7.87 2.90
N THR A 22 -1.47 -6.86 2.32
CA THR A 22 -0.01 -6.82 2.13
C THR A 22 0.53 -5.40 2.32
N HIS A 23 1.78 -5.29 2.76
CA HIS A 23 2.56 -4.05 2.73
C HIS A 23 3.56 -4.03 1.55
N ASP A 24 3.56 -5.08 0.73
CA ASP A 24 4.46 -5.26 -0.40
C ASP A 24 3.84 -4.62 -1.66
N LEU A 25 4.43 -3.51 -2.12
CA LEU A 25 3.97 -2.80 -3.31
C LEU A 25 4.16 -3.62 -4.60
N GLU A 26 5.22 -4.43 -4.69
CA GLU A 26 5.46 -5.28 -5.88
C GLU A 26 4.33 -6.32 -6.03
N LEU A 27 3.79 -6.82 -4.91
CA LEU A 27 2.65 -7.73 -4.93
C LEU A 27 1.36 -7.01 -5.36
N GLY A 28 1.21 -5.74 -4.98
CA GLY A 28 0.13 -4.89 -5.43
C GLY A 28 0.18 -4.63 -6.94
N GLU A 29 1.34 -4.27 -7.48
CA GLU A 29 1.55 -4.10 -8.93
C GLU A 29 1.24 -5.38 -9.70
N LEU A 30 1.65 -6.54 -9.18
CA LEU A 30 1.34 -7.83 -9.79
C LEU A 30 -0.16 -8.07 -9.95
N ALA A 31 -0.98 -7.62 -9.00
CA ALA A 31 -2.43 -7.79 -9.07
C ALA A 31 -3.05 -7.06 -10.27
N GLU A 32 -2.45 -5.98 -10.76
CA GLU A 32 -2.94 -5.26 -11.94
C GLU A 32 -2.79 -6.07 -13.24
N GLU A 33 -1.90 -7.06 -13.26
CA GLU A 33 -1.69 -7.98 -14.39
C GLU A 33 -2.64 -9.19 -14.36
N MET A 34 -3.49 -9.32 -13.34
CA MET A 34 -4.28 -10.52 -13.06
C MET A 34 -5.79 -10.25 -13.21
N GLU A 35 -6.45 -11.01 -14.08
CA GLU A 35 -7.90 -10.95 -14.21
C GLU A 35 -8.57 -11.52 -12.95
N GLY A 36 -9.57 -10.81 -12.41
CA GLY A 36 -10.31 -11.23 -11.21
C GLY A 36 -9.70 -10.77 -9.88
N VAL A 37 -8.55 -10.09 -9.90
CA VAL A 37 -7.95 -9.47 -8.71
C VAL A 37 -8.11 -7.96 -8.80
N VAL A 38 -8.47 -7.35 -7.67
CA VAL A 38 -8.62 -5.88 -7.56
C VAL A 38 -7.86 -5.38 -6.35
N ASN A 39 -7.13 -4.27 -6.52
CA ASN A 39 -6.44 -3.61 -5.43
C ASN A 39 -7.36 -2.64 -4.71
N TYR A 40 -7.26 -2.66 -3.39
CA TYR A 40 -7.81 -1.62 -2.51
C TYR A 40 -6.75 -1.20 -1.51
N SER A 41 -6.84 0.06 -1.08
CA SER A 41 -5.93 0.62 -0.10
C SER A 41 -6.66 1.45 0.95
N PHE A 42 -6.04 1.54 2.13
CA PHE A 42 -6.36 2.55 3.12
C PHE A 42 -5.36 3.69 2.97
N ASN A 43 -5.86 4.92 2.96
CA ASN A 43 -5.04 6.12 2.83
C ASN A 43 -5.00 6.89 4.15
N SER A 44 -4.00 7.76 4.28
CA SER A 44 -3.83 8.63 5.43
C SER A 44 -3.59 10.06 4.96
N LYS A 45 -4.14 11.02 5.69
CA LYS A 45 -3.94 12.45 5.42
C LYS A 45 -3.21 13.10 6.57
N VAL A 46 -2.27 13.98 6.23
CA VAL A 46 -1.60 14.83 7.23
C VAL A 46 -2.39 16.13 7.31
N GLU A 47 -3.03 16.37 8.46
CA GLU A 47 -3.74 17.60 8.77
C GLU A 47 -2.98 18.34 9.87
N GLY A 48 -2.12 19.27 9.48
CA GLY A 48 -1.25 20.00 10.40
C GLY A 48 -0.23 19.07 11.07
N GLU A 49 -0.33 18.95 12.39
CA GLU A 49 0.46 18.01 13.18
C GLU A 49 -0.29 16.71 13.47
N ASP A 50 -1.33 16.32 12.74
CA ASP A 50 -2.01 15.04 12.97
C ASP A 50 -2.04 14.18 11.72
N ILE A 51 -1.96 12.86 11.92
CA ILE A 51 -2.20 11.89 10.85
C ILE A 51 -3.61 11.36 11.05
N ARG A 52 -4.48 11.60 10.08
CA ARG A 52 -5.85 11.11 10.07
C ARG A 52 -6.00 9.96 9.10
N PHE A 53 -6.61 8.89 9.58
CA PHE A 53 -7.08 7.77 8.78
C PHE A 53 -8.61 7.88 8.72
N ASP A 54 -9.18 7.85 7.52
CA ASP A 54 -10.63 7.81 7.33
C ASP A 54 -11.20 6.39 7.46
N TYR A 55 -10.32 5.38 7.45
CA TYR A 55 -10.65 3.96 7.49
C TYR A 55 -11.55 3.50 6.33
N LEU A 56 -11.51 4.21 5.21
CA LEU A 56 -12.26 3.87 4.00
C LEU A 56 -11.36 3.14 3.00
N LEU A 57 -11.91 2.08 2.39
CA LEU A 57 -11.25 1.42 1.26
C LEU A 57 -11.34 2.33 0.04
N THR A 58 -10.19 2.60 -0.56
CA THR A 58 -10.05 3.35 -1.82
C THR A 58 -9.61 2.39 -2.90
N ASP A 59 -10.11 2.56 -4.12
CA ASP A 59 -9.68 1.76 -5.27
C ASP A 59 -8.18 1.97 -5.55
N GLY A 60 -7.48 0.89 -5.87
CA GLY A 60 -6.08 0.89 -6.27
C GLY A 60 -5.08 0.86 -5.11
N LEU A 61 -3.80 1.01 -5.47
CA LEU A 61 -2.68 1.01 -4.53
C LEU A 61 -2.67 2.26 -3.64
N CYS A 62 -2.06 2.13 -2.46
CA CYS A 62 -1.91 3.24 -1.53
C CYS A 62 -1.06 4.34 -2.18
N GLN A 63 -1.62 5.53 -2.32
CA GLN A 63 -0.95 6.68 -2.94
C GLN A 63 -0.33 7.60 -1.88
N GLU A 64 -0.97 7.69 -0.71
CA GLU A 64 -0.62 8.67 0.31
C GLU A 64 -0.27 7.98 1.63
N PHE A 65 1.01 7.64 1.73
CA PHE A 65 1.69 7.43 3.00
C PHE A 65 2.76 8.52 3.11
N ASN A 66 2.45 9.63 3.79
CA ASN A 66 3.44 10.68 4.03
C ASN A 66 4.41 10.20 5.13
N ALA A 67 5.21 9.20 4.79
CA ALA A 67 6.18 8.55 5.67
C ALA A 67 7.15 9.58 6.25
N ALA A 68 7.49 10.62 5.49
CA ALA A 68 8.31 11.72 5.96
C ALA A 68 7.66 12.49 7.14
N ALA A 69 6.37 12.80 7.05
CA ALA A 69 5.64 13.43 8.15
C ALA A 69 5.52 12.51 9.38
N LEU A 70 5.27 11.22 9.17
CA LEU A 70 5.25 10.23 10.27
C LEU A 70 6.62 10.09 10.94
N MET A 71 7.70 9.99 10.16
CA MET A 71 9.07 9.86 10.67
C MET A 71 9.51 11.12 11.42
N SER A 72 9.19 12.30 10.88
CA SER A 72 9.44 13.58 11.57
C SER A 72 8.76 13.63 12.95
N LYS A 73 7.51 13.17 13.05
CA LYS A 73 6.78 13.06 14.32
C LYS A 73 7.40 12.08 15.32
N MET A 74 8.06 11.02 14.84
CA MET A 74 8.80 10.08 15.67
C MET A 74 10.16 10.62 16.12
N GLY A 75 10.48 11.88 15.79
CA GLY A 75 11.77 12.52 16.07
C GLY A 75 12.88 12.12 15.11
N ILE A 76 12.55 11.42 14.02
CA ILE A 76 13.50 10.97 13.00
C ILE A 76 13.66 12.09 11.98
N LYS A 77 14.87 12.65 11.89
CA LYS A 77 15.22 13.64 10.86
C LYS A 77 15.29 12.93 9.51
N VAL A 78 14.31 13.19 8.65
CA VAL A 78 14.35 12.73 7.26
C VAL A 78 15.08 13.80 6.46
N GLU A 79 16.25 13.49 5.92
CA GLU A 79 16.99 14.41 5.04
C GLU A 79 16.18 14.59 3.75
N GLY A 80 15.57 15.77 3.58
CA GLY A 80 14.97 16.17 2.33
C GLY A 80 16.06 16.42 1.29
N ARG A 81 15.86 15.88 0.08
CA ARG A 81 16.58 16.28 -1.13
C ARG A 81 16.19 17.74 -1.46
N ASP A 82 16.80 18.69 -0.76
CA ASP A 82 16.94 20.06 -1.25
C ASP A 82 18.28 20.12 -1.98
N SER A 83 18.26 19.71 -3.25
CA SER A 83 19.34 20.02 -4.18
C SER A 83 18.99 21.34 -4.88
N THR A 84 19.73 22.37 -4.50
CA THR A 84 19.96 23.64 -5.20
C THR A 84 20.04 23.50 -6.72
#